data_AF-A0AAE4FS96-F1
#
_entry.id   AF-A0AAE4FS96-F1
#
_cell.length_a   1.000
_cell.length_b   1.000
_cell.length_c   1.000
_cell.angle_alpha   90.00
_cell.angle_beta   90.00
_cell.angle_gamma   90.00
#
_symmetry.space_group_name_H-M   'P 1'
#
loop_
_entity.id
_entity.type
_entity.pdbx_description
1 polymer ?
#
loop_
_entity_poly.entity_id
_entity_poly.type
_entity_poly.pdbx_seq_one_letter_code
_entity_poly.pdbx_strand_id
1 'polypeptide(L)' 'MITRPGEIRFSDALPKTRSGKIMRRLLRPLAAGEEVTGDTSTLEDRSVLDKLRQGS' A
#
# COMPACT_ATOMS: atom_id res chain seq x y z
N MET A 1 -15.20 -1.62 22.49
CA MET A 1 -15.58 -2.01 21.12
C MET A 1 -14.40 -2.74 20.50
N ILE A 2 -14.57 -3.97 20.02
CA ILE A 2 -13.46 -4.75 19.44
C ILE A 2 -13.33 -4.36 17.97
N THR A 3 -12.20 -3.78 17.57
CA THR A 3 -11.90 -3.41 16.18
C THR A 3 -11.45 -4.66 15.43
N ARG A 4 -12.38 -5.37 14.80
CA ARG A 4 -12.06 -6.50 13.91
C ARG A 4 -11.92 -6.00 12.48
N PRO A 5 -10.87 -6.39 11.75
CA PRO A 5 -10.76 -6.07 10.33
C PRO A 5 -11.87 -6.80 9.56
N GLY A 6 -12.47 -6.13 8.57
CA GLY A 6 -13.42 -6.77 7.64
C GLY A 6 -12.72 -7.69 6.62
N GLU A 7 -11.45 -7.40 6.32
CA GLU A 7 -10.64 -8.14 5.36
C GLU A 7 -9.16 -8.07 5.76
N ILE A 8 -8.41 -9.15 5.49
CA ILE A 8 -6.96 -9.21 5.66
C ILE A 8 -6.35 -9.68 4.33
N ARG A 9 -5.42 -8.89 3.79
CA ARG A 9 -4.64 -9.22 2.59
C ARG A 9 -3.19 -9.42 2.98
N PHE A 10 -2.63 -10.56 2.60
CA PHE A 10 -1.21 -10.84 2.76
C PHE A 10 -0.44 -10.26 1.57
N SER A 11 0.78 -9.77 1.84
CA SER A 11 1.67 -9.23 0.83
C SER A 11 3.10 -9.39 1.29
N ASP A 12 4.00 -9.69 0.35
CA ASP A 12 5.45 -9.80 0.60
C ASP A 12 6.11 -8.44 0.82
N ALA A 13 5.46 -7.35 0.38
CA ALA A 13 6.02 -6.00 0.46
C ALA A 13 4.95 -4.94 0.74
N LEU A 14 5.39 -3.86 1.40
CA LEU A 14 4.59 -2.67 1.70
C LEU A 14 5.24 -1.44 1.08
N PRO A 15 4.46 -0.41 0.70
CA PRO A 15 5.01 0.80 0.14
C PRO A 15 5.77 1.57 1.23
N LYS A 16 7.09 1.66 1.10
CA LYS A 16 7.98 2.32 2.06
C LYS A 16 8.78 3.44 1.40
N THR A 17 9.05 4.50 2.15
CA THR A 17 10.01 5.53 1.75
C THR A 17 11.43 4.98 1.77
N ARG A 18 12.38 5.69 1.15
CA ARG A 18 13.83 5.38 1.25
C ARG A 18 14.39 5.37 2.69
N SER A 19 13.64 5.90 3.65
CA SER A 19 13.95 5.86 5.09
C SER A 19 13.23 4.73 5.83
N GLY A 20 12.53 3.83 5.11
CA GLY A 20 11.83 2.67 5.66
C GLY A 20 10.43 2.95 6.22
N LYS A 21 9.92 4.20 6.16
CA LYS A 21 8.60 4.54 6.70
C LYS A 21 7.49 4.04 5.78
N ILE A 22 6.50 3.34 6.33
CA ILE A 22 5.34 2.84 5.58
C ILE A 22 4.44 4.01 5.16
N MET A 23 4.18 4.13 3.86
CA MET A 23 3.28 5.14 3.30
C MET A 23 1.82 4.66 3.35
N ARG A 24 1.26 4.58 4.57
CA ARG A 24 -0.11 4.05 4.81
C ARG A 24 -1.20 4.72 3.98
N ARG A 25 -1.03 5.98 3.59
CA ARG A 25 -1.99 6.70 2.75
C ARG A 25 -2.21 6.04 1.39
N LEU A 26 -1.21 5.33 0.87
CA LEU A 26 -1.29 4.63 -0.42
C LEU A 26 -2.09 3.32 -0.30
N LEU A 27 -2.13 2.72 0.90
CA LEU A 27 -2.85 1.46 1.12
C LEU A 27 -4.37 1.59 0.99
N ARG A 28 -4.93 2.78 1.26
CA ARG A 28 -6.38 3.03 1.14
C ARG A 28 -6.90 2.93 -0.30
N PRO A 29 -6.39 3.73 -1.27
CA PRO A 29 -6.82 3.62 -2.65
C PRO A 29 -6.50 2.24 -3.23
N LEU A 30 -5.35 1.64 -2.85
CA LEU A 30 -5.02 0.26 -3.26
C LEU A 30 -6.06 -0.76 -2.78
N ALA A 31 -6.50 -0.66 -1.52
CA ALA A 31 -7.56 -1.54 -0.98
C ALA A 31 -8.94 -1.27 -1.62
N ALA A 32 -9.20 -0.04 -2.05
CA ALA A 32 -10.43 0.35 -2.74
C ALA A 32 -10.42 0.03 -4.24
N GLY A 33 -9.29 -0.43 -4.80
CA GLY A 33 -9.11 -0.62 -6.25
C GLY A 33 -9.02 0.70 -7.03
N GLU A 34 -8.80 1.81 -6.34
CA GLU A 34 -8.70 3.15 -6.92
C GLU A 34 -7.27 3.46 -7.36
N GLU A 35 -7.17 4.45 -8.25
CA GLU A 35 -5.89 4.94 -8.69
C GLU A 35 -5.17 5.73 -7.58
N VAL A 36 -3.86 5.53 -7.46
CA VAL A 36 -3.06 6.21 -6.44
C VAL A 36 -2.78 7.62 -6.93
N THR A 37 -3.48 8.59 -6.36
CA THR A 37 -3.26 10.00 -6.65
C THR A 37 -2.36 10.62 -5.58
N GLY A 38 -1.21 11.16 -6.00
CA GLY A 38 -0.26 11.87 -5.13
C GLY A 38 1.21 11.48 -5.33
N ASP A 39 2.10 12.21 -4.66
CA ASP A 39 3.55 12.08 -4.88
C ASP A 39 4.10 10.74 -4.37
N THR A 40 4.73 9.96 -5.25
CA THR A 40 5.40 8.69 -4.94
C THR A 40 6.91 8.76 -5.15
N SER A 41 7.45 9.97 -5.31
CA SER A 41 8.89 10.22 -5.57
C SER A 41 9.81 9.69 -4.47
N THR A 42 9.32 9.62 -3.23
CA THR A 42 10.08 9.19 -2.05
C THR A 42 10.03 7.69 -1.78
N LEU A 43 9.25 6.92 -2.54
CA LEU A 43 9.23 5.46 -2.42
C LEU A 43 10.62 4.87 -2.74
N GLU A 44 10.99 3.84 -2.00
CA GLU A 44 12.20 3.06 -2.31
C GLU A 44 12.00 2.24 -3.59
N ASP A 45 10.83 1.64 -3.75
CA ASP A 45 10.43 0.82 -4.88
C ASP A 45 9.00 1.18 -5.30
N ARG A 46 8.83 1.60 -6.55
CA ARG A 46 7.51 1.94 -7.12
C ARG A 46 6.74 0.71 -7.60
N SER A 47 7.43 -0.38 -7.93
CA SER A 47 6.82 -1.62 -8.45
C SER A 47 5.92 -2.30 -7.42
N VAL A 48 6.13 -2.02 -6.13
CA VAL A 48 5.28 -2.51 -5.04
C VAL A 48 3.82 -2.09 -5.19
N LEU A 49 3.55 -0.93 -5.80
CA LEU A 49 2.18 -0.45 -6.01
C LEU A 49 1.42 -1.35 -6.99
N ASP A 50 2.09 -1.78 -8.05
CA ASP A 50 1.47 -2.67 -9.05
C ASP A 50 1.28 -4.08 -8.49
N LYS A 51 2.25 -4.59 -7.72
CA LYS A 51 2.13 -5.88 -7.02
C LYS A 51 0.95 -5.89 -6.05
N LEU A 52 0.78 -4.83 -5.28
CA LEU A 52 -0.31 -4.70 -4.32
C LEU A 52 -1.69 -4.56 -4.98
N ARG A 53 -1.77 -4.04 -6.21
CA ARG A 53 -3.01 -3.98 -6.98
C ARG A 53 -3.42 -5.33 -7.54
N GLN A 54 -2.46 -6.11 -8.00
CA GLN A 54 -2.72 -7.38 -8.69
C GLN A 54 -3.15 -8.50 -7.72
N GLY A 55 -2.95 -8.31 -6.41
CA GLY A 55 -3.19 -9.34 -5.41
C GLY A 55 -2.14 -10.44 -5.57
N SER A 56 -1.10 -10.39 -4.73
CA SER A 56 -0.14 -11.50 -4.65
C SER A 56 -0.81 -12.80 -4.22
#